data_AF-A0A535ULK9-F1
#
_entry.id   AF-A0A535ULK9-F1
#
_cell.length_a   1.000
_cell.length_b   1.000
_cell.length_c   1.000
_cell.angle_alpha   90.00
_cell.angle_beta   90.00
_cell.angle_gamma   90.00
#
_symmetry.space_group_name_H-M   'P 1'
#
loop_
_entity.id
_entity.type
_entity.pdbx_description
1 polymer ?
#
loop_
_entity_poly.entity_id
_entity_poly.type
_entity_poly.pdbx_seq_one_letter_code
_entity_poly.pdbx_strand_id
1 'polypeptide(L)' 'MGRLFSWTVTALFGVLTLLLAFESWALLTNHTPITYYIRPAIHTYPGIAFVIAVVVGILLGHFLWGPAYGRTSPVKKP' A
#
# COMPACT_ATOMS: atom_id res chain seq x y z
N MET A 1 1.76 6.23 -19.09
CA MET A 1 2.11 5.56 -17.82
C MET A 1 2.15 6.50 -16.62
N GLY A 2 2.76 7.69 -16.68
CA GLY A 2 2.85 8.60 -15.51
C GLY A 2 1.52 9.03 -14.87
N ARG A 3 0.44 9.20 -15.65
CA ARG A 3 -0.89 9.56 -15.13
C ARG A 3 -1.52 8.45 -14.27
N LEU A 4 -1.39 7.18 -14.69
CA LEU A 4 -1.90 6.03 -13.95
C LEU A 4 -1.11 5.81 -12.66
N PHE A 5 0.22 5.89 -12.73
CA PHE A 5 1.09 5.83 -11.56
C PHE A 5 0.74 6.92 -10.52
N SER A 6 0.64 8.17 -10.96
CA SER A 6 0.27 9.29 -10.09
C SER A 6 -1.10 9.07 -9.45
N TRP A 7 -2.10 8.62 -10.22
CA TRP A 7 -3.44 8.33 -9.70
C TRP A 7 -3.46 7.18 -8.69
N THR A 8 -2.73 6.09 -8.94
CA THR A 8 -2.65 4.96 -8.01
C THR A 8 -2.01 5.39 -6.69
N VAL A 9 -0.92 6.17 -6.73
CA VAL A 9 -0.27 6.69 -5.52
C VAL A 9 -1.21 7.65 -4.79
N THR A 10 -1.85 8.58 -5.48
CA THR A 10 -2.83 9.49 -4.87
C THR A 10 -4.00 8.74 -4.26
N ALA A 11 -4.53 7.71 -4.92
CA ALA A 11 -5.60 6.88 -4.38
C ALA A 11 -5.14 6.08 -3.15
N LEU A 12 -3.94 5.49 -3.18
CA LEU A 12 -3.35 4.77 -2.04
C LEU A 12 -3.26 5.69 -0.82
N PHE A 13 -2.63 6.85 -0.96
CA PHE A 13 -2.49 7.81 0.14
C PHE A 13 -3.84 8.38 0.56
N GLY A 14 -4.76 8.65 -0.36
CA GLY A 14 -6.11 9.09 -0.05
C GLY A 14 -6.87 8.07 0.81
N VAL A 15 -6.82 6.79 0.45
CA VAL A 15 -7.43 5.70 1.24
C VAL A 15 -6.78 5.60 2.61
N LEU A 16 -5.44 5.63 2.70
CA LEU A 16 -4.72 5.59 3.97
C LEU A 16 -5.09 6.76 4.88
N THR A 17 -5.18 7.98 4.33
CA THR A 17 -5.60 9.17 5.08
C THR A 17 -7.04 9.04 5.59
N LEU A 18 -7.96 8.52 4.77
CA LEU A 18 -9.34 8.29 5.19
C LEU A 18 -9.43 7.24 6.30
N LEU A 19 -8.69 6.13 6.19
CA LEU A 19 -8.61 5.11 7.24
C LEU A 19 -8.07 5.71 8.55
N LEU A 20 -7.02 6.52 8.47
CA LEU A 20 -6.43 7.15 9.65
C LEU A 20 -7.38 8.18 10.29
N ALA A 21 -8.11 8.95 9.47
CA ALA A 21 -9.09 9.91 9.94
C ALA A 21 -10.27 9.20 10.64
N PHE A 22 -10.76 8.10 10.06
CA PHE A 22 -11.77 7.26 10.69
C PHE A 22 -11.27 6.71 12.02
N GLU A 23 -10.06 6.15 12.06
CA GLU A 23 -9.48 5.59 13.27
C GLU A 23 -9.36 6.65 14.38
N SER A 24 -8.89 7.84 14.02
CA SER A 24 -8.78 8.98 14.96
C SER A 24 -10.14 9.42 15.49
N TRP A 25 -11.14 9.52 14.62
CA TRP A 25 -12.51 9.84 15.03
C TRP A 25 -13.11 8.76 15.94
N ALA A 26 -12.93 7.49 15.60
CA ALA A 26 -13.43 6.36 16.39
C ALA A 26 -12.82 6.36 17.79
N LEU A 27 -11.51 6.61 17.91
CA LEU A 27 -10.83 6.73 19.19
C LEU A 27 -11.33 7.93 20.03
N LEU A 28 -11.56 9.08 19.40
CA LEU A 28 -12.05 10.29 20.10
C LEU A 28 -13.50 10.15 20.56
N THR A 29 -14.32 9.39 19.84
CA THR A 29 -15.75 9.21 20.11
C THR A 29 -16.07 7.90 20.85
N ASN A 30 -15.05 7.16 21.31
CA ASN A 30 -15.18 5.84 21.95
C ASN A 30 -15.95 4.80 21.10
N HIS A 31 -15.89 4.91 19.78
CA HIS A 31 -16.39 3.87 18.87
C HIS A 31 -15.33 2.79 18.64
N THR A 32 -15.78 1.60 18.19
CA THR A 32 -14.86 0.49 17.89
C THR A 32 -14.00 0.79 16.66
N PRO A 33 -12.66 0.89 16.80
CA PRO A 33 -11.77 1.16 15.67
C PRO A 33 -11.65 -0.04 14.72
N ILE A 34 -11.19 0.20 13.49
CA ILE A 34 -10.97 -0.87 12.51
C ILE A 34 -9.86 -1.80 13.01
N THR A 35 -8.85 -1.26 13.69
CA THR A 35 -7.75 -2.04 14.28
C THR A 35 -8.23 -3.12 15.25
N TYR A 36 -9.38 -2.93 15.91
CA TYR A 36 -9.95 -3.93 16.82
C TYR A 36 -10.24 -5.26 16.11
N TYR A 37 -10.69 -5.21 14.85
CA TYR A 37 -11.02 -6.40 14.07
C TYR A 37 -9.78 -7.04 13.44
N ILE A 38 -8.81 -6.22 13.01
CA ILE A 38 -7.64 -6.69 12.27
C ILE A 38 -6.56 -7.25 13.21
N ARG A 39 -6.35 -6.62 14.36
CA ARG A 39 -5.32 -7.02 15.34
C ARG A 39 -5.41 -8.48 15.78
N PRO A 40 -6.56 -9.03 16.19
CA PRO A 40 -6.65 -10.43 16.56
C PRO A 40 -6.35 -11.36 15.38
N ALA A 41 -6.83 -11.04 14.18
CA ALA A 41 -6.55 -11.82 12.97
C ALA A 41 -5.06 -11.90 12.64
N ILE A 42 -4.33 -10.78 12.78
CA ILE A 42 -2.87 -10.75 12.61
C ILE A 42 -2.16 -11.51 13.74
N HIS A 43 -2.64 -11.39 14.98
CA HIS A 43 -2.01 -12.03 16.14
C HIS A 43 -2.17 -13.55 16.14
N THR A 44 -3.23 -14.10 15.54
CA THR A 44 -3.39 -15.55 15.38
C THR A 44 -2.40 -16.14 14.37
N TYR A 45 -2.04 -15.39 13.33
CA TYR A 45 -1.16 -15.86 12.25
C TYR A 45 -0.08 -14.82 11.86
N PRO A 46 0.86 -14.50 12.77
CA PRO A 46 1.84 -13.44 12.54
C PRO A 46 2.74 -13.72 11.33
N GLY A 47 3.13 -14.99 11.12
CA GLY A 47 3.97 -15.39 9.99
C GLY A 47 3.27 -15.21 8.63
N ILE A 48 1.99 -15.61 8.52
CA ILE A 48 1.23 -15.47 7.27
C ILE A 48 0.95 -13.99 6.97
N ALA A 49 0.59 -13.21 7.99
CA ALA A 49 0.39 -11.77 7.85
C ALA A 49 1.67 -11.08 7.33
N PHE A 50 2.84 -11.46 7.83
CA PHE A 50 4.13 -10.95 7.36
C PHE A 50 4.38 -11.30 5.89
N VAL A 51 4.20 -12.56 5.50
CA VAL A 51 4.41 -13.01 4.12
C VAL A 51 3.49 -12.25 3.15
N ILE A 52 2.21 -12.09 3.50
CA ILE A 52 1.26 -11.32 2.69
C ILE A 52 1.71 -9.86 2.56
N ALA A 53 2.14 -9.23 3.66
CA ALA A 53 2.61 -7.85 3.63
C ALA A 53 3.83 -7.67 2.70
N VAL A 54 4.78 -8.60 2.74
CA VAL A 54 5.97 -8.59 1.87
C VAL A 54 5.56 -8.76 0.40
N VAL A 55 4.71 -9.74 0.09
CA VAL A 55 4.26 -10.00 -1.29
C VAL A 55 3.51 -8.79 -1.85
N VAL A 56 2.59 -8.20 -1.09
CA VAL A 56 1.86 -6.99 -1.49
C VAL A 56 2.83 -5.83 -1.70
N GLY A 57 3.81 -5.64 -0.81
CA GLY A 57 4.83 -4.60 -0.94
C GLY A 57 5.69 -4.74 -2.18
N ILE A 58 6.10 -5.97 -2.54
CA ILE A 58 6.86 -6.25 -3.77
C ILE A 58 6.00 -5.99 -5.00
N LEU A 59 4.75 -6.45 -5.01
CA LEU A 59 3.86 -6.25 -6.15
C LEU A 59 3.56 -4.77 -6.38
N LEU A 60 3.29 -4.02 -5.31
CA LEU A 60 3.11 -2.57 -5.35
C LEU A 60 4.41 -1.89 -5.78
N GLY A 61 5.55 -2.23 -5.19
CA GLY A 61 6.85 -1.67 -5.55
C GLY A 61 7.22 -1.93 -7.01
N HIS A 62 7.01 -3.15 -7.51
CA HIS A 62 7.22 -3.50 -8.91
C HIS A 62 6.30 -2.71 -9.85
N PHE A 63 5.02 -2.57 -9.50
CA PHE A 63 4.07 -1.75 -10.26
C PHE A 63 4.43 -0.26 -10.24
N LEU A 64 4.89 0.23 -9.09
CA LEU A 64 5.26 1.63 -8.87
C LEU A 64 6.61 2.01 -9.50
N TRP A 65 7.56 1.09 -9.61
CA TRP A 65 8.89 1.37 -10.15
C TRP A 65 8.90 1.55 -11.68
N GLY A 66 7.88 1.07 -12.40
CA GLY A 66 7.77 1.19 -13.85
C GLY A 66 8.78 0.32 -14.63
N PRO A 67 8.71 0.30 -15.98
CA PRO A 67 9.60 -0.53 -16.81
C PRO A 67 11.06 -0.08 -16.65
N ALA A 68 12.00 -1.04 -16.56
CA ALA A 68 13.45 -0.77 -16.56
C ALA A 68 13.98 -0.14 -17.88
N TYR A 69 13.09 0.05 -18.85
CA TYR A 69 13.36 0.70 -20.13
C TYR A 69 12.64 2.05 -20.21
N GLY A 70 13.42 3.13 -20.12
CA GLY A 70 13.00 4.50 -20.33
C GLY A 70 13.73 5.15 -21.52
N ARG A 71 13.40 6.41 -21.83
CA ARG A 71 14.07 7.19 -22.90
C ARG A 71 15.58 7.39 -22.68
N THR A 72 16.09 7.04 -21.50
CA THR A 72 17.50 7.11 -21.09
C THR A 72 18.16 5.74 -20.94
N SER A 73 17.44 4.64 -21.21
CA SER A 73 18.06 3.31 -21.16
C SER A 73 19.07 3.16 -22.30
N PRO A 74 20.26 2.57 -22.05
CA PRO A 74 21.28 2.44 -23.07
C PRO A 74 20.70 1.64 -24.24
N VAL A 75 20.57 2.28 -25.41
CA VAL A 75 20.30 1.57 -26.65
C VAL A 75 21.55 0.75 -26.93
N LYS A 76 21.43 -0.58 -26.89
CA LYS A 76 22.49 -1.46 -27.39
C LYS A 76 22.64 -1.14 -28.88
N LYS A 77 23.64 -0.32 -29.23
CA LYS A 77 24.01 -0.06 -30.62
C LYS A 77 24.56 -1.37 -31.22
N PRO A 78 24.17 -1.75 -32.45
CA PRO A 78 24.76 -2.88 -33.14
C PRO A 78 26.26 -2.69 -33.37
#